data_AF-A0A3D8UHM0-F1
#
_entry.id   AF-A0A3D8UHM0-F1
#
_cell.length_a   1.000
_cell.length_b   1.000
_cell.length_c   1.000
_cell.angle_alpha   90.00
_cell.angle_beta   90.00
_cell.angle_gamma   90.00
#
_symmetry.space_group_name_H-M   'P 1'
#
loop_
_entity.id
_entity.type
_entity.pdbx_description
1 polymer ?
#
loop_
_entity_poly.entity_id
_entity_poly.type
_entity_poly.pdbx_seq_one_letter_code
_entity_poly.pdbx_strand_id
1 'polypeptide(L)'
;MKTKNFNDLFNISSEVKEYSDFMKNITGTLLKQMTADGVTPYEDGKWKSIENKFKLDNGAEIDFWSLEETQNTDKIWDIANNSNYTKAKVSNRTFSLIIWSLTLSTFTYSMQEQMNFLGKDDLLLEVNLLHENLSNFIHLMIEDEEELEKFFKLTS
;
A
#
# COMPACT_ATOMS: atom_id res chain seq x y z
N MET A 1 -18.60 12.92 21.23
CA MET A 1 -17.48 12.02 20.90
C MET A 1 -16.56 12.81 19.98
N LYS A 2 -15.36 13.21 20.42
CA LYS A 2 -14.42 13.97 19.57
C LYS A 2 -13.90 13.01 18.51
N THR A 3 -14.11 13.31 17.24
CA THR A 3 -13.43 12.63 16.12
C THR A 3 -11.93 12.77 16.35
N LYS A 4 -11.22 11.65 16.51
CA LYS A 4 -9.75 11.66 16.43
C LYS A 4 -9.40 12.21 15.05
N ASN A 5 -8.50 13.19 15.00
CA ASN A 5 -8.06 13.74 13.74
C ASN A 5 -7.33 12.62 12.97
N PHE A 6 -7.40 12.61 11.64
CA PHE A 6 -6.69 11.59 10.83
C PHE A 6 -5.17 11.59 11.14
N ASN A 7 -4.63 12.78 11.43
CA ASN A 7 -3.26 12.98 11.91
C ASN A 7 -2.98 12.43 13.32
N ASP A 8 -3.99 12.18 14.16
CA ASP A 8 -3.81 11.53 15.48
C ASP A 8 -3.58 10.01 15.36
N LEU A 9 -3.88 9.42 14.19
CA LEU A 9 -3.65 7.99 13.94
C LEU A 9 -2.18 7.70 13.60
N PHE A 10 -1.44 8.70 13.13
CA PHE A 10 -0.09 8.55 12.60
C PHE A 10 0.82 9.61 13.23
N ASN A 11 1.54 9.23 14.28
CA ASN A 11 2.43 10.12 15.03
C ASN A 11 3.67 10.44 14.15
N ILE A 12 3.76 11.66 13.61
CA ILE A 12 4.84 12.13 12.70
C ILE A 12 5.72 13.16 13.42
N SER A 13 7.05 13.01 13.46
CA SER A 13 8.01 13.91 14.14
C SER A 13 9.26 14.29 13.29
N SER A 14 9.09 15.18 12.29
CA SER A 14 10.09 16.10 11.68
C SER A 14 11.50 15.66 11.22
N GLU A 15 12.04 14.48 11.52
CA GLU A 15 13.40 14.08 11.14
C GLU A 15 13.38 12.93 10.11
N VAL A 16 14.15 13.05 9.03
CA VAL A 16 14.16 12.24 7.78
C VAL A 16 14.43 10.72 7.98
N LYS A 17 14.47 10.21 9.23
CA LYS A 17 14.31 8.79 9.55
C LYS A 17 12.86 8.29 9.49
N GLU A 18 11.89 9.18 9.30
CA GLU A 18 10.47 8.87 9.44
C GLU A 18 9.75 8.41 8.18
N TYR A 19 10.23 8.70 6.97
CA TYR A 19 9.49 8.36 5.75
C TYR A 19 9.21 6.85 5.64
N SER A 20 10.26 6.04 5.81
CA SER A 20 10.14 4.58 5.77
C SER A 20 9.27 4.06 6.92
N ASP A 21 9.37 4.64 8.10
CA ASP A 21 8.59 4.22 9.27
C ASP A 21 7.12 4.67 9.19
N PHE A 22 6.85 5.80 8.55
CA PHE A 22 5.52 6.29 8.29
C PHE A 22 4.81 5.43 7.24
N MET A 23 5.48 5.11 6.13
CA MET A 23 4.99 4.14 5.15
C MET A 23 4.69 2.79 5.80
N LYS A 24 5.61 2.26 6.62
CA LYS A 24 5.39 1.01 7.38
C LYS A 24 4.17 1.07 8.30
N ASN A 25 3.97 2.20 9.00
CA ASN A 25 2.83 2.38 9.90
C ASN A 25 1.50 2.42 9.16
N ILE A 26 1.43 3.12 8.02
CA ILE A 26 0.27 3.13 7.14
C ILE A 26 -0.02 1.71 6.66
N THR A 27 0.97 1.06 6.06
CA THR A 27 0.86 -0.31 5.54
C THR A 27 0.37 -1.28 6.62
N GLY A 28 0.99 -1.27 7.80
CA GLY A 28 0.60 -2.13 8.92
C GLY A 28 -0.83 -1.87 9.42
N THR A 29 -1.30 -0.63 9.37
CA THR A 29 -2.66 -0.25 9.76
C THR A 29 -3.68 -0.75 8.72
N LEU A 30 -3.43 -0.52 7.43
CA LEU A 30 -4.28 -0.98 6.34
C LEU A 30 -4.42 -2.51 6.34
N LEU A 31 -3.32 -3.22 6.54
CA LEU A 31 -3.32 -4.68 6.62
C LEU A 31 -4.26 -5.19 7.71
N LYS A 32 -4.17 -4.64 8.92
CA LYS A 32 -5.05 -5.03 10.04
C LYS A 32 -6.52 -4.69 9.81
N GLN A 33 -6.80 -3.59 9.10
CA GLN A 33 -8.17 -3.15 8.83
C GLN A 33 -8.82 -3.95 7.70
N MET A 34 -8.03 -4.43 6.74
CA MET A 34 -8.53 -5.08 5.55
C MET A 34 -8.63 -6.59 5.66
N THR A 35 -7.87 -7.22 6.54
CA THR A 35 -7.99 -8.65 6.81
C THR A 35 -9.07 -8.93 7.87
N ALA A 36 -9.69 -10.11 7.81
CA ALA A 36 -10.70 -10.51 8.78
C ALA A 36 -10.19 -10.52 10.23
N ASP A 37 -11.08 -10.34 11.22
CA ASP A 37 -10.75 -10.38 12.63
C ASP A 37 -9.96 -11.65 13.00
N GLY A 38 -8.82 -11.46 13.68
CA GLY A 38 -7.92 -12.55 14.07
C GLY A 38 -6.99 -13.05 12.95
N VAL A 39 -7.18 -12.62 11.70
CA VAL A 39 -6.18 -12.76 10.64
C VAL A 39 -5.19 -11.62 10.82
N THR A 40 -4.20 -11.84 11.65
CA THR A 40 -2.95 -11.09 11.57
C THR A 40 -2.18 -11.68 10.40
N PRO A 41 -1.99 -10.96 9.27
CA PRO A 41 -1.06 -11.41 8.24
C PRO A 41 0.39 -11.55 8.78
N TYR A 42 0.63 -11.23 10.05
CA TYR A 42 1.92 -11.17 10.70
C TYR A 42 1.86 -11.36 12.22
N GLU A 43 2.77 -12.16 12.78
CA GLU A 43 2.85 -12.39 14.24
C GLU A 43 4.05 -11.72 14.95
N ASP A 44 5.12 -11.20 14.30
CA ASP A 44 6.28 -10.76 15.11
C ASP A 44 7.29 -9.73 14.52
N GLY A 45 7.04 -8.42 14.76
CA GLY A 45 8.06 -7.36 14.85
C GLY A 45 8.61 -6.57 13.64
N LYS A 46 8.64 -7.06 12.40
CA LYS A 46 9.26 -6.39 11.22
C LYS A 46 8.65 -6.81 9.87
N TRP A 47 7.78 -5.98 9.29
CA TRP A 47 7.45 -6.05 7.86
C TRP A 47 8.71 -5.73 7.06
N LYS A 48 9.31 -6.74 6.43
CA LYS A 48 10.39 -6.49 5.49
C LYS A 48 9.76 -6.07 4.17
N SER A 49 9.84 -4.77 3.90
CA SER A 49 9.63 -4.34 2.53
C SER A 49 10.77 -4.88 1.68
N ILE A 50 10.41 -5.60 0.63
CA ILE A 50 11.34 -6.00 -0.41
C ILE A 50 11.11 -5.08 -1.59
N GLU A 51 12.17 -4.43 -2.04
CA GLU A 51 12.23 -3.82 -3.36
C GLU A 51 12.19 -4.96 -4.38
N ASN A 52 11.07 -5.07 -5.08
CA ASN A 52 10.92 -5.96 -6.21
C ASN A 52 11.10 -5.18 -7.49
N LYS A 53 11.76 -5.81 -8.46
CA LYS A 53 11.90 -5.26 -9.81
C LYS A 53 10.97 -6.03 -10.72
N PHE A 54 9.93 -5.37 -11.22
CA PHE A 54 9.10 -5.94 -12.28
C PHE A 54 9.74 -5.62 -13.63
N LYS A 55 10.18 -6.65 -14.36
CA LYS A 55 10.73 -6.48 -15.70
C LYS A 55 9.61 -6.55 -16.72
N LEU A 56 9.43 -5.45 -17.44
CA LEU A 56 8.50 -5.34 -18.56
C LEU A 56 9.03 -6.05 -19.80
N ASP A 57 8.13 -6.41 -20.72
CA ASP A 57 8.47 -7.03 -22.01
C ASP A 57 9.39 -6.16 -22.88
N ASN A 58 9.33 -4.83 -22.71
CA ASN A 58 10.21 -3.88 -23.39
C ASN A 58 11.59 -3.74 -22.72
N GLY A 59 11.86 -4.52 -21.67
CA GLY A 59 13.13 -4.54 -20.94
C GLY A 59 13.27 -3.48 -19.84
N ALA A 60 12.28 -2.58 -19.65
CA ALA A 60 12.30 -1.65 -18.53
C ALA A 60 12.00 -2.36 -17.21
N GLU A 61 12.60 -1.88 -16.13
CA GLU A 61 12.41 -2.41 -14.78
C GLU A 61 11.68 -1.37 -13.93
N ILE A 62 10.66 -1.81 -13.21
CA ILE A 62 9.89 -0.97 -12.28
C ILE A 62 10.17 -1.47 -10.88
N ASP A 63 10.72 -0.59 -10.06
CA ASP A 63 10.89 -0.84 -8.64
C ASP A 63 9.54 -0.67 -7.94
N PHE A 64 9.09 -1.71 -7.24
CA PHE A 64 7.90 -1.67 -6.41
C PHE A 64 8.18 -2.33 -5.07
N TRP A 65 7.56 -1.81 -4.02
CA TRP A 65 7.75 -2.31 -2.67
C TRP A 65 6.62 -3.31 -2.41
N SER A 66 6.96 -4.56 -2.11
CA SER A 66 6.00 -5.57 -1.66
C SER A 66 6.39 -6.10 -0.29
N LEU A 67 5.45 -6.80 0.34
CA LEU A 67 5.69 -7.48 1.60
C LEU A 67 6.39 -8.81 1.28
N GLU A 68 7.49 -9.13 1.97
CA GLU A 68 8.19 -10.42 1.79
C GLU A 68 7.23 -11.59 2.01
N GLU A 69 6.34 -11.46 2.98
CA GLU A 69 5.36 -12.46 3.39
C GLU A 69 4.24 -12.67 2.36
N THR A 70 4.11 -11.75 1.40
CA THR A 70 3.22 -11.91 0.24
C THR A 70 3.94 -12.42 -1.01
N GLN A 71 5.23 -12.73 -0.90
CA GLN A 71 6.00 -13.41 -1.94
C GLN A 71 6.08 -14.91 -1.59
N ASN A 72 5.88 -15.78 -2.57
CA ASN A 72 6.00 -17.25 -2.44
C ASN A 72 4.90 -17.96 -1.62
N THR A 73 3.65 -17.51 -1.73
CA THR A 73 2.50 -18.27 -1.21
C THR A 73 1.33 -18.23 -2.18
N ASP A 74 0.64 -19.37 -2.33
CA ASP A 74 -0.61 -19.49 -3.08
C ASP A 74 -1.84 -19.12 -2.24
N LYS A 75 -1.62 -18.34 -1.16
CA LYS A 75 -2.69 -17.94 -0.25
C LYS A 75 -3.70 -17.04 -0.97
N ILE A 76 -4.97 -17.41 -0.86
CA ILE A 76 -6.09 -16.55 -1.20
C ILE A 76 -6.51 -15.79 0.06
N TRP A 77 -6.61 -14.48 -0.07
CA TRP A 77 -6.99 -13.59 1.02
C TRP A 77 -8.45 -13.19 0.91
N ASP A 78 -9.18 -13.32 2.01
CA ASP A 78 -10.50 -12.74 2.19
C ASP A 78 -10.32 -11.34 2.81
N ILE A 79 -10.60 -10.30 2.03
CA ILE A 79 -10.33 -8.91 2.41
C ILE A 79 -11.56 -8.02 2.25
N ALA A 80 -11.60 -6.97 3.07
CA ALA A 80 -12.64 -5.96 3.06
C ALA A 80 -12.02 -4.56 3.07
N ASN A 81 -12.42 -3.69 2.13
CA ASN A 81 -12.18 -2.25 2.27
C ASN A 81 -13.42 -1.61 2.90
N ASN A 82 -13.33 -1.28 4.18
CA ASN A 82 -14.45 -0.70 4.93
C ASN A 82 -14.77 0.74 4.51
N SER A 83 -13.83 1.46 3.88
CA SER A 83 -14.04 2.83 3.41
C SER A 83 -15.02 2.89 2.23
N ASN A 84 -15.05 1.84 1.41
CA ASN A 84 -15.92 1.74 0.23
C ASN A 84 -16.89 0.54 0.26
N TYR A 85 -16.97 -0.16 1.41
CA TYR A 85 -17.84 -1.31 1.66
C TYR A 85 -17.63 -2.50 0.70
N THR A 86 -16.46 -2.62 0.09
CA THR A 86 -16.13 -3.72 -0.83
C THR A 86 -15.51 -4.89 -0.08
N LYS A 87 -15.90 -6.12 -0.46
CA LYS A 87 -15.29 -7.36 0.01
C LYS A 87 -14.95 -8.25 -1.17
N ALA A 88 -13.80 -8.91 -1.14
CA ALA A 88 -13.42 -9.86 -2.17
C ALA A 88 -12.43 -10.92 -1.67
N LYS A 89 -12.35 -12.02 -2.43
CA LYS A 89 -11.25 -12.98 -2.34
C LYS A 89 -10.26 -12.70 -3.45
N VAL A 90 -9.01 -12.46 -3.08
CA VAL A 90 -7.94 -12.09 -4.00
C VAL A 90 -6.72 -12.96 -3.81
N SER A 91 -5.92 -13.10 -4.87
CA SER A 91 -4.62 -13.74 -4.79
C SER A 91 -3.68 -12.95 -3.86
N ASN A 92 -2.64 -13.63 -3.38
CA ASN A 92 -1.57 -13.01 -2.59
C ASN A 92 -0.91 -11.82 -3.32
N ARG A 93 -0.70 -11.96 -4.64
CA ARG A 93 -0.13 -10.91 -5.49
C ARG A 93 -1.05 -9.69 -5.53
N THR A 94 -2.32 -9.89 -5.85
CA THR A 94 -3.33 -8.82 -5.90
C THR A 94 -3.49 -8.13 -4.55
N PHE A 95 -3.52 -8.90 -3.45
CA PHE A 95 -3.57 -8.34 -2.10
C PHE A 95 -2.40 -7.39 -1.82
N SER A 96 -1.18 -7.78 -2.19
CA SER A 96 0.02 -6.94 -2.02
C SER A 96 -0.10 -5.61 -2.76
N LEU A 97 -0.56 -5.67 -4.02
CA LEU A 97 -0.71 -4.50 -4.87
C LEU A 97 -1.81 -3.57 -4.35
N ILE A 98 -2.90 -4.12 -3.81
CA ILE A 98 -3.96 -3.33 -3.14
C ILE A 98 -3.40 -2.58 -1.94
N ILE A 99 -2.67 -3.26 -1.07
CA ILE A 99 -2.07 -2.64 0.13
C ILE A 99 -1.06 -1.57 -0.27
N TRP A 100 -0.26 -1.81 -1.30
CA TRP A 100 0.67 -0.82 -1.82
C TRP A 100 -0.04 0.42 -2.37
N SER A 101 -1.03 0.23 -3.23
CA SER A 101 -1.86 1.30 -3.79
C SER A 101 -2.47 2.19 -2.70
N LEU A 102 -3.13 1.55 -1.71
CA LEU A 102 -3.76 2.27 -0.61
C LEU A 102 -2.74 2.95 0.31
N THR A 103 -1.55 2.34 0.50
CA THR A 103 -0.46 2.96 1.27
C THR A 103 -0.01 4.25 0.61
N LEU A 104 0.29 4.22 -0.70
CA LEU A 104 0.70 5.40 -1.44
C LEU A 104 -0.39 6.49 -1.41
N SER A 105 -1.67 6.13 -1.58
CA SER A 105 -2.78 7.11 -1.53
C SER A 105 -2.91 7.77 -0.16
N THR A 106 -2.87 6.95 0.90
CA THR A 106 -2.96 7.42 2.30
C THR A 106 -1.76 8.31 2.65
N PHE A 107 -0.58 7.94 2.17
CA PHE A 107 0.64 8.70 2.38
C PHE A 107 0.56 10.06 1.69
N THR A 108 0.22 10.10 0.39
CA THR A 108 0.07 11.34 -0.37
C THR A 108 -0.91 12.29 0.32
N TYR A 109 -2.08 11.78 0.72
CA TYR A 109 -3.08 12.57 1.44
C TYR A 109 -2.52 13.14 2.75
N SER A 110 -1.87 12.30 3.56
CA SER A 110 -1.29 12.73 4.84
C SER A 110 -0.22 13.80 4.66
N MET A 111 0.68 13.62 3.70
CA MET A 111 1.75 14.57 3.40
C MET A 111 1.22 15.90 2.89
N GLN A 112 0.15 15.90 2.11
CA GLN A 112 -0.51 17.12 1.66
C GLN A 112 -1.03 17.96 2.84
N GLU A 113 -1.54 17.33 3.91
CA GLU A 113 -1.99 18.01 5.12
C GLU A 113 -0.85 18.59 5.99
N GLN A 114 0.38 18.07 5.88
CA GLN A 114 1.54 18.55 6.63
C GLN A 114 2.11 19.84 6.01
N MET A 115 1.85 21.01 6.60
CA MET A 115 2.30 22.30 6.04
C MET A 115 3.80 22.58 6.21
N ASN A 116 4.46 22.02 7.22
CA ASN A 116 5.83 22.39 7.62
C ASN A 116 6.86 21.27 7.46
N PHE A 117 6.61 20.27 6.61
CA PHE A 117 7.53 19.15 6.41
C PHE A 117 8.64 19.53 5.41
N LEU A 118 9.90 19.49 5.85
CA LEU A 118 11.06 19.79 5.01
C LEU A 118 11.26 18.66 3.97
N GLY A 119 11.39 19.02 2.70
CA GLY A 119 11.53 18.04 1.60
C GLY A 119 10.20 17.42 1.15
N LYS A 120 9.06 18.00 1.55
CA LYS A 120 7.71 17.55 1.16
C LYS A 120 7.53 17.45 -0.35
N ASP A 121 7.97 18.46 -1.10
CA ASP A 121 7.72 18.53 -2.54
C ASP A 121 8.48 17.44 -3.31
N ASP A 122 9.75 17.20 -2.96
CA ASP A 122 10.57 16.13 -3.54
C ASP A 122 9.96 14.75 -3.22
N LEU A 123 9.48 14.58 -1.99
CA LEU A 123 8.87 13.32 -1.54
C LEU A 123 7.52 13.06 -2.21
N LEU A 124 6.69 14.10 -2.35
CA LEU A 124 5.43 14.01 -3.09
C LEU A 124 5.67 13.72 -4.57
N LEU A 125 6.72 14.30 -5.17
CA LEU A 125 7.12 13.98 -6.54
C LEU A 125 7.47 12.49 -6.67
N GLU A 126 8.31 11.96 -5.78
CA GLU A 126 8.69 10.54 -5.77
C GLU A 126 7.47 9.62 -5.63
N VAL A 127 6.59 9.91 -4.65
CA VAL A 127 5.40 9.09 -4.43
C VAL A 127 4.39 9.19 -5.58
N ASN A 128 4.26 10.35 -6.22
CA ASN A 128 3.44 10.49 -7.42
C ASN A 128 3.97 9.66 -8.59
N LEU A 129 5.30 9.61 -8.79
CA LEU A 129 5.90 8.72 -9.79
C LEU A 129 5.62 7.24 -9.48
N LEU A 130 5.62 6.84 -8.21
CA LEU A 130 5.23 5.48 -7.81
C LEU A 130 3.75 5.18 -8.09
N HIS A 131 2.86 6.15 -7.86
CA HIS A 131 1.45 6.05 -8.24
C HIS A 131 1.26 5.89 -9.75
N GLU A 132 1.91 6.75 -10.54
CA GLU A 132 1.87 6.69 -12.00
C GLU A 132 2.37 5.35 -12.52
N ASN A 133 3.50 4.86 -12.00
CA ASN A 133 4.03 3.56 -12.36
C ASN A 133 3.05 2.43 -12.01
N LEU A 134 2.49 2.43 -10.80
CA LEU A 134 1.52 1.41 -10.41
C LEU A 134 0.31 1.42 -11.36
N SER A 135 -0.27 2.59 -11.62
CA SER A 135 -1.42 2.75 -12.51
C SER A 135 -1.12 2.28 -13.94
N ASN A 136 0.04 2.68 -14.48
CA ASN A 136 0.44 2.33 -15.85
C ASN A 136 0.69 0.84 -16.04
N PHE A 137 1.14 0.14 -15.00
CA PHE A 137 1.62 -1.24 -15.12
C PHE A 137 0.79 -2.27 -14.38
N ILE A 138 -0.28 -1.87 -13.66
CA ILE A 138 -1.10 -2.81 -12.89
C ILE A 138 -1.69 -3.95 -13.75
N HIS A 139 -2.07 -3.65 -14.99
CA HIS A 139 -2.62 -4.64 -15.93
C HIS A 139 -1.58 -5.69 -16.39
N LEU A 140 -0.29 -5.37 -16.30
CA LEU A 140 0.81 -6.33 -16.54
C LEU A 140 1.16 -7.09 -15.26
N MET A 141 0.87 -6.51 -14.09
CA MET A 141 1.08 -7.14 -12.80
C MET A 141 -0.07 -8.06 -12.38
N ILE A 142 -1.27 -7.87 -12.91
CA ILE A 142 -2.44 -8.71 -12.66
C ILE A 142 -3.02 -9.13 -14.01
N GLU A 143 -2.59 -10.29 -14.49
CA GLU A 143 -3.00 -10.83 -15.80
C GLU A 143 -4.44 -11.36 -15.80
N ASP A 144 -4.95 -11.79 -14.65
CA ASP A 144 -6.32 -12.26 -14.49
C ASP A 144 -7.27 -11.05 -14.42
N GLU A 145 -8.16 -10.93 -15.41
CA GLU A 145 -9.13 -9.83 -15.52
C GLU A 145 -10.08 -9.74 -14.31
N GLU A 146 -10.49 -10.87 -13.72
CA GLU A 146 -11.35 -10.86 -12.54
C GLU A 146 -10.59 -10.34 -11.32
N GLU A 147 -9.31 -10.71 -11.17
CA GLU A 147 -8.44 -10.17 -10.11
C GLU A 147 -8.19 -8.67 -10.30
N LEU A 148 -8.00 -8.23 -11.53
CA LEU A 148 -7.79 -6.83 -11.86
C LEU A 148 -9.05 -5.99 -11.56
N GLU A 149 -10.24 -6.50 -11.84
CA GLU A 149 -11.50 -5.82 -11.49
C GLU A 149 -11.64 -5.68 -9.97
N LYS A 150 -11.29 -6.73 -9.20
CA LYS A 150 -11.29 -6.69 -7.74
C LYS A 150 -10.29 -5.66 -7.21
N PHE A 151 -9.10 -5.58 -7.81
CA PHE A 151 -8.10 -4.55 -7.47
C PHE A 151 -8.74 -3.17 -7.56
N PHE A 152 -9.30 -2.80 -8.73
CA PHE A 152 -9.87 -1.47 -8.92
C PHE A 152 -11.03 -1.16 -7.96
N LYS A 153 -11.91 -2.13 -7.68
CA LYS A 153 -13.01 -1.97 -6.71
C LYS A 153 -12.50 -1.79 -5.28
N LEU A 154 -11.40 -2.44 -4.91
CA LEU A 154 -10.85 -2.36 -3.56
C LEU A 154 -9.97 -1.13 -3.34
N THR A 155 -9.45 -0.51 -4.40
CA THR A 155 -8.58 0.68 -4.31
C THR A 155 -9.28 2.01 -4.66
N SER A 156 -10.57 1.96 -5.04
CA SER A 156 -11.38 3.15 -5.38
C SER A 156 -12.02 3.83 -4.18
#